data_AF-A0A357HIH6-F1
#
_entry.id   AF-A0A357HIH6-F1
#
_cell.length_a   1.000
_cell.length_b   1.000
_cell.length_c   1.000
_cell.angle_alpha   90.00
_cell.angle_beta   90.00
_cell.angle_gamma   90.00
#
_symmetry.space_group_name_H-M   'P 1'
#
loop_
_entity.id
_entity.type
_entity.pdbx_description
1 polymer ?
#
loop_
_entity_poly.entity_id
_entity_poly.type
_entity_poly.pdbx_seq_one_letter_code
_entity_poly.pdbx_strand_id
1 'polypeptide(L)'
;DRLFNDATDISRQTPILILHGTEDDIITVDKGQKAHDLLNEHGYSVRMETYKAPHKIPLLAGAIIKDFIKDNELYLSVKNGV
;
A
#
# COMPACT_ATOMS: atom_id res chain seq x y z
N ASP A 1 9.98 -16.22 7.49
CA ASP A 1 8.69 -15.80 6.93
C ASP A 1 8.78 -15.89 5.41
N ARG A 2 7.82 -16.52 4.72
CA ARG A 2 7.93 -16.77 3.26
C ARG A 2 7.84 -15.48 2.45
N LEU A 3 7.11 -14.48 2.96
CA LEU A 3 6.96 -13.19 2.28
C LEU A 3 8.33 -12.54 2.00
N PHE A 4 9.23 -12.54 2.99
CA PHE A 4 10.54 -11.90 2.86
C PHE A 4 11.62 -12.80 2.26
N ASN A 5 11.53 -14.10 2.53
CA ASN A 5 12.52 -15.08 2.08
C ASN A 5 12.42 -15.35 0.57
N ASP A 6 11.20 -15.31 0.03
CA ASP A 6 10.95 -15.64 -1.38
C ASP A 6 10.84 -14.37 -2.25
N ALA A 7 11.05 -13.20 -1.66
CA ALA A 7 10.94 -11.91 -2.34
C ALA A 7 12.07 -11.69 -3.35
N THR A 8 11.70 -11.46 -4.60
CA THR A 8 12.59 -10.93 -5.64
C THR A 8 12.72 -9.41 -5.53
N ASP A 9 13.77 -8.85 -6.12
CA ASP A 9 13.94 -7.38 -6.19
C ASP A 9 12.74 -6.70 -6.85
N ILE A 10 12.16 -7.34 -7.86
CA ILE A 10 10.94 -6.90 -8.53
C ILE A 10 9.76 -6.86 -7.55
N SER A 11 9.58 -7.89 -6.73
CA SER A 11 8.49 -7.92 -5.76
C SER A 11 8.65 -6.84 -4.67
N ARG A 12 9.89 -6.53 -4.25
CA ARG A 12 10.17 -5.45 -3.29
C ARG A 12 9.91 -4.07 -3.90
N GLN A 13 10.24 -3.88 -5.17
CA GLN A 13 10.00 -2.62 -5.88
C GLN A 13 8.55 -2.44 -6.33
N THR A 14 7.73 -3.50 -6.31
CA THR A 14 6.32 -3.41 -6.67
C THR A 14 5.62 -2.48 -5.70
N PRO A 15 5.02 -1.38 -6.17
CA PRO A 15 4.37 -0.41 -5.29
C PRO A 15 3.19 -1.02 -4.53
N ILE A 16 3.16 -0.82 -3.21
CA ILE A 16 2.10 -1.27 -2.31
C ILE A 16 1.43 -0.03 -1.69
N LEU A 17 0.10 0.01 -1.74
CA LEU A 17 -0.70 1.00 -1.03
C LEU A 17 -1.48 0.33 0.11
N ILE A 18 -1.28 0.82 1.34
CA ILE A 18 -2.11 0.49 2.50
C ILE A 18 -3.11 1.63 2.70
N LEU A 19 -4.40 1.29 2.70
CA LEU A 19 -5.51 2.21 2.93
C LEU A 19 -6.20 1.86 4.24
N HIS A 20 -6.34 2.83 5.15
CA HIS A 20 -6.91 2.56 6.48
C HIS A 20 -7.86 3.66 6.97
N GLY A 21 -9.04 3.25 7.45
CA GLY A 21 -10.01 4.15 8.08
C GLY A 21 -9.62 4.50 9.52
N THR A 22 -9.50 5.78 9.87
CA THR A 22 -9.06 6.21 11.22
C THR A 22 -10.09 5.90 12.32
N GLU A 23 -11.32 5.56 11.96
CA GLU A 23 -12.43 5.25 12.87
C GLU A 23 -12.77 3.75 12.85
N ASP A 24 -11.90 2.92 12.28
CA ASP A 24 -12.05 1.47 12.24
C ASP A 24 -11.89 0.88 13.65
N ASP A 25 -12.99 0.36 14.19
CA ASP A 25 -13.10 -0.26 15.50
C ASP A 25 -12.90 -1.78 15.46
N ILE A 26 -12.82 -2.37 14.26
CA ILE A 26 -12.59 -3.81 14.05
C ILE A 26 -11.09 -4.07 13.91
N ILE A 27 -10.45 -3.37 12.97
CA ILE A 27 -9.01 -3.39 12.76
C ILE A 27 -8.50 -1.98 12.97
N THR A 28 -7.90 -1.72 14.12
CA THR A 28 -7.38 -0.40 14.47
C THR A 28 -6.26 0.05 13.53
N VAL A 29 -6.14 1.36 13.30
CA VAL A 29 -5.15 1.96 12.39
C VAL A 29 -3.70 1.60 12.74
N ASP A 30 -3.39 1.32 14.01
CA ASP A 30 -2.06 0.87 14.42
C ASP A 30 -1.66 -0.47 13.79
N LYS A 31 -2.62 -1.32 13.41
CA LYS A 31 -2.35 -2.57 12.70
C LYS A 31 -1.94 -2.30 11.26
N GLY A 32 -2.57 -1.34 10.60
CA GLY A 32 -2.14 -0.84 9.30
C GLY A 32 -0.74 -0.24 9.37
N GLN A 33 -0.47 0.57 10.40
CA GLN A 33 0.86 1.16 10.62
C GLN A 33 1.92 0.10 10.86
N LYS A 34 1.65 -0.93 11.68
CA LYS A 34 2.58 -2.05 11.90
C LYS A 34 2.88 -2.81 10.61
N ALA A 35 1.88 -3.02 9.74
CA ALA A 35 2.09 -3.66 8.45
C ALA A 35 2.95 -2.78 7.52
N HIS A 36 2.68 -1.47 7.50
CA HIS A 36 3.49 -0.50 6.76
C HIS A 36 4.95 -0.53 7.23
N ASP A 37 5.18 -0.41 8.53
CA ASP A 37 6.53 -0.36 9.10
C ASP A 37 7.28 -1.66 8.82
N LEU A 38 6.63 -2.81 9.01
CA LEU A 38 7.24 -4.11 8.70
C LEU A 38 7.66 -4.23 7.23
N LEU A 39 6.80 -3.82 6.28
CA LEU A 39 7.12 -3.85 4.85
C LEU A 39 8.25 -2.87 4.51
N ASN A 40 8.21 -1.67 5.06
CA ASN A 40 9.21 -0.64 4.85
C ASN A 40 10.59 -1.06 5.40
N GLU A 41 10.63 -1.63 6.61
CA GLU A 41 11.84 -2.20 7.22
C GLU A 41 12.48 -3.32 6.37
N HIS A 42 11.66 -4.06 5.62
CA HIS A 42 12.12 -5.11 4.71
C HIS A 42 12.34 -4.61 3.26
N GLY A 43 12.34 -3.30 3.05
CA GLY A 43 12.71 -2.67 1.77
C GLY A 43 11.66 -2.74 0.69
N TYR A 44 10.38 -2.94 1.04
CA TYR A 44 9.29 -2.84 0.08
C TYR A 44 8.94 -1.37 -0.22
N SER A 45 8.57 -1.10 -1.47
CA SER A 45 7.97 0.16 -1.88
C SER A 45 6.53 0.24 -1.37
N VAL A 46 6.35 0.73 -0.14
CA VAL A 46 5.05 0.80 0.52
C VAL A 46 4.69 2.25 0.87
N ARG A 47 3.42 2.60 0.65
CA ARG A 47 2.81 3.87 1.05
C ARG A 47 1.58 3.57 1.90
N MET A 48 1.40 4.30 2.99
CA MET A 48 0.17 4.26 3.78
C MET A 48 -0.60 5.57 3.64
N GLU A 49 -1.90 5.46 3.44
CA GLU A 49 -2.83 6.58 3.40
C GLU A 49 -4.00 6.29 4.33
N THR A 50 -4.44 7.31 5.05
CA THR A 50 -5.56 7.20 5.99
C THR A 50 -6.69 8.15 5.60
N TYR A 51 -7.91 7.77 5.97
CA TYR A 51 -9.08 8.60 5.75
C TYR A 51 -10.07 8.44 6.89
N LYS A 52 -10.94 9.44 7.07
CA LYS A 52 -11.98 9.43 8.09
C LYS A 52 -13.13 8.51 7.67
N ALA A 53 -13.08 7.25 8.11
CA ALA A 53 -14.15 6.28 7.98
C ALA A 53 -13.93 5.12 8.97
N PRO A 54 -15.00 4.34 9.28
CA PRO A 54 -14.88 3.05 9.98
C PRO A 54 -14.31 1.98 9.04
N HIS A 55 -14.63 0.69 9.26
CA HIS A 55 -14.21 -0.43 8.41
C HIS A 55 -14.91 -0.45 7.02
N LYS A 56 -14.72 0.62 6.21
CA LYS A 56 -15.31 0.81 4.88
C LYS A 56 -14.38 1.65 3.98
N ILE A 57 -14.49 1.48 2.66
CA ILE A 57 -13.82 2.32 1.66
C ILE A 57 -14.80 3.41 1.17
N PRO A 58 -14.64 4.68 1.55
CA PRO A 58 -15.50 5.76 1.05
C PRO A 58 -15.16 6.11 -0.41
N LEU A 59 -16.10 6.71 -1.14
CA LEU A 59 -15.86 7.17 -2.53
C LEU A 59 -14.67 8.14 -2.62
N LEU A 60 -14.43 8.95 -1.59
CA LEU A 60 -13.28 9.87 -1.53
C LEU A 60 -11.94 9.13 -1.60
N ALA A 61 -11.84 7.91 -1.07
CA ALA A 61 -10.63 7.10 -1.17
C ALA A 61 -10.32 6.69 -2.63
N GLY A 62 -11.31 6.74 -3.53
CA GLY A 62 -11.11 6.52 -4.95
C GLY A 62 -10.12 7.50 -5.59
N ALA A 63 -10.06 8.76 -5.11
CA ALA A 63 -9.06 9.72 -5.57
C ALA A 63 -7.65 9.28 -5.17
N ILE A 64 -7.47 8.83 -3.92
CA ILE A 64 -6.19 8.33 -3.40
C ILE A 64 -5.70 7.13 -4.22
N ILE A 65 -6.58 6.17 -4.51
CA ILE A 65 -6.26 5.00 -5.32
C ILE A 65 -5.83 5.41 -6.74
N LYS A 66 -6.59 6.34 -7.35
CA LYS A 66 -6.30 6.83 -8.69
C LYS A 66 -4.95 7.53 -8.75
N ASP A 67 -4.64 8.37 -7.77
CA ASP A 67 -3.38 9.10 -7.71
C ASP A 67 -2.22 8.14 -7.46
N PHE A 68 -2.38 7.15 -6.57
CA PHE A 68 -1.38 6.10 -6.37
C PHE A 68 -1.09 5.31 -7.66
N ILE A 69 -2.11 4.93 -8.43
CA ILE A 69 -1.91 4.25 -9.71
C ILE A 69 -1.11 5.12 -10.67
N LYS A 70 -1.48 6.41 -10.80
CA LYS A 70 -0.80 7.37 -11.67
C LYS A 70 0.65 7.62 -11.28
N ASP A 71 0.91 7.83 -9.99
CA ASP A 71 2.26 8.03 -9.44
C ASP A 71 3.19 6.86 -9.79
N ASN A 72 2.62 5.68 -10.01
CA ASN A 72 3.32 4.45 -10.30
C ASN A 72 3.14 3.95 -11.75
N GLU A 73 2.55 4.73 -12.65
CA GLU A 73 2.42 4.37 -14.07
C GLU A 73 3.78 4.12 -14.73
N LEU A 74 4.85 4.78 -14.27
CA LEU A 74 6.22 4.54 -14.74
C LEU A 74 6.74 3.14 -14.37
N TYR A 75 6.39 2.63 -13.19
CA TYR A 75 6.71 1.24 -12.81
C TYR A 75 5.97 0.24 -13.73
N LEU A 76 4.73 0.56 -14.08
CA LEU A 76 3.90 -0.26 -14.97
C LEU A 76 4.38 -0.20 -16.43
N SER A 77 4.90 0.94 -16.91
CA SER A 77 5.40 1.07 -18.29
C SER A 77 6.74 0.35 -18.48
N VAL A 78 7.67 0.46 -17.53
CA VAL A 78 8.97 -0.23 -17.56
C VAL A 78 8.81 -1.76 -17.52
N LYS A 79 7.74 -2.26 -16.89
CA LYS A 79 7.41 -3.70 -16.84
C LYS A 79 6.77 -4.24 -18.13
N ASN A 80 6.06 -3.40 -18.88
CA ASN A 80 5.29 -3.82 -20.06
C ASN A 80 6.03 -3.65 -21.39
N GLY A 81 7.31 -3.24 -21.38
CA GLY A 81 8.15 -3.24 -22.58
C GLY A 81 7.65 -2.31 -23.69
N VAL A 82 7.49 -1.02 -23.37
CA VAL A 82 7.45 0.06 -24.37
C VAL A 82 8.79 0.78 -24.35
#